data_AF-A0A0P4VQW3-F1
#
_entry.id   AF-A0A0P4VQW3-F1
#
_cell.length_a   1.000
_cell.length_b   1.000
_cell.length_c   1.000
_cell.angle_alpha   90.00
_cell.angle_beta   90.00
_cell.angle_gamma   90.00
#
_symmetry.space_group_name_H-M   'P 1'
#
loop_
_entity.id
_entity.type
_entity.pdbx_description
1 polymer ?
#
loop_
_entity_poly.entity_id
_entity_poly.type
_entity_poly.pdbx_seq_one_letter_code
_entity_poly.pdbx_strand_id
1 'polypeptide(L)'
;MNKIISTNLLPLLVHVKEEKGLMEATVKVLQELMTPVECLMPTETMSQNHEGKRIIYELETAIVNAKKLFLDTQVTKAIVDLMSSVLQDSKILTLPECELINQCLLLVRNLLHVSSIQTPQQRAATFPGPTASVTNSSAAATPNLPVSAGQQTGANTSVLTEDQIMWNLFAQRFDNILIQLLTCNQQVGTGLHLPEAELQTWKGGG
;
A
#
# COMPACT_ATOMS: atom_id res chain seq x y z
N MET A 1 4.47 -4.71 -17.46
CA MET A 1 3.70 -4.14 -16.33
C MET A 1 3.86 -2.62 -16.23
N ASN A 2 5.04 -2.10 -15.86
CA ASN A 2 5.26 -0.66 -15.60
C ASN A 2 4.79 0.28 -16.75
N LYS A 3 5.14 -0.03 -18.01
CA LYS A 3 4.67 0.76 -19.17
C LYS A 3 3.15 0.82 -19.31
N ILE A 4 2.41 -0.23 -18.98
CA ILE A 4 0.94 -0.21 -19.10
C ILE A 4 0.34 0.71 -18.04
N ILE A 5 0.87 0.62 -16.81
CA ILE A 5 0.45 1.44 -15.67
C ILE A 5 0.71 2.92 -15.96
N SER A 6 1.94 3.28 -16.36
CA SER A 6 2.33 4.67 -16.59
C SER A 6 1.64 5.31 -17.80
N THR A 7 1.37 4.53 -18.85
CA THR A 7 0.91 5.08 -20.14
C THR A 7 -0.61 5.02 -20.32
N ASN A 8 -1.30 4.16 -19.57
CA ASN A 8 -2.74 3.98 -19.71
C ASN A 8 -3.46 4.20 -18.38
N LEU A 9 -3.12 3.42 -17.33
CA LEU A 9 -3.93 3.38 -16.11
C LEU A 9 -3.83 4.65 -15.27
N LEU A 10 -2.62 5.21 -15.09
CA LEU A 10 -2.44 6.43 -14.31
C LEU A 10 -3.02 7.69 -14.99
N PRO A 11 -2.82 7.89 -16.30
CA PRO A 11 -3.49 8.99 -17.00
C PRO A 11 -5.01 8.93 -16.90
N LEU A 12 -5.61 7.73 -16.96
CA LEU A 12 -7.05 7.55 -16.74
C LEU A 12 -7.46 7.97 -15.34
N LEU A 13 -6.72 7.54 -14.31
CA LEU A 13 -6.99 7.90 -12.92
C LEU A 13 -6.89 9.41 -12.66
N VAL A 14 -5.93 10.09 -13.30
CA VAL A 14 -5.65 11.52 -13.06
C VAL A 14 -6.54 12.45 -13.89
N HIS A 15 -6.79 12.11 -15.16
CA HIS A 15 -7.40 13.03 -16.12
C HIS A 15 -8.87 12.71 -16.43
N VAL A 16 -9.32 11.47 -16.25
CA VAL A 16 -10.70 11.06 -16.56
C VAL A 16 -11.51 11.00 -15.27
N LYS A 17 -12.28 12.06 -14.99
CA LYS A 17 -13.10 12.20 -13.77
C LYS A 17 -14.59 11.92 -13.99
N GLU A 18 -15.04 11.89 -15.23
CA GLU A 18 -16.48 11.86 -15.56
C GLU A 18 -17.05 10.43 -15.66
N GLU A 19 -16.21 9.44 -15.89
CA GLU A 19 -16.63 8.05 -16.06
C GLU A 19 -16.30 7.21 -14.82
N LYS A 20 -17.21 7.24 -13.83
CA LYS A 20 -17.04 6.55 -12.54
C LYS A 20 -16.75 5.06 -12.71
N GLY A 21 -17.42 4.37 -13.65
CA GLY A 21 -17.19 2.95 -13.92
C GLY A 21 -15.80 2.63 -14.46
N LEU A 22 -15.21 3.52 -15.26
CA LEU A 22 -13.85 3.36 -15.77
C LEU A 22 -12.82 3.61 -14.66
N MET A 23 -13.06 4.58 -13.78
CA MET A 23 -12.22 4.80 -12.60
C MET A 23 -12.26 3.60 -11.65
N GLU A 24 -13.45 3.07 -11.36
CA GLU A 24 -13.64 1.87 -10.55
C GLU A 24 -12.85 0.68 -11.11
N ALA A 25 -13.01 0.40 -12.40
CA ALA A 25 -12.26 -0.67 -13.07
C ALA A 25 -10.74 -0.42 -13.03
N THR A 26 -10.31 0.83 -13.21
CA THR A 26 -8.89 1.21 -13.16
C THR A 26 -8.30 0.99 -11.78
N VAL A 27 -8.98 1.44 -10.72
CA VAL A 27 -8.56 1.24 -9.33
C VAL A 27 -8.49 -0.24 -9.01
N LYS A 28 -9.48 -1.04 -9.44
CA LYS A 28 -9.48 -2.50 -9.24
C LYS A 28 -8.27 -3.17 -9.88
N VAL A 29 -7.99 -2.85 -11.15
CA VAL A 29 -6.81 -3.39 -11.85
C VAL A 29 -5.52 -2.97 -11.15
N LEU A 30 -5.40 -1.70 -10.73
CA LEU A 30 -4.23 -1.23 -10.00
C LEU A 30 -4.07 -1.93 -8.64
N GLN A 31 -5.17 -2.12 -7.91
CA GLN A 31 -5.16 -2.82 -6.63
C GLN A 31 -4.66 -4.25 -6.77
N GLU A 32 -5.16 -4.99 -7.77
CA GLU A 32 -4.73 -6.36 -8.07
C GLU A 32 -3.25 -6.41 -8.47
N LEU A 33 -2.80 -5.49 -9.34
CA LEU A 33 -1.40 -5.42 -9.80
C LEU A 33 -0.41 -5.05 -8.69
N MET A 34 -0.86 -4.31 -7.67
CA MET A 34 -0.03 -3.89 -6.54
C MET A 34 -0.08 -4.88 -5.37
N THR A 35 -0.74 -6.04 -5.52
CA THR A 35 -0.81 -7.07 -4.49
C THR A 35 0.59 -7.57 -4.12
N PRO A 36 0.98 -7.57 -2.82
CA PRO A 36 2.28 -8.06 -2.38
C PRO A 36 2.54 -9.52 -2.77
N VAL A 37 3.78 -9.88 -3.06
CA VAL A 37 4.16 -11.20 -3.61
C VAL A 37 3.80 -12.36 -2.67
N GLU A 38 3.91 -12.14 -1.36
CA GLU A 38 3.52 -13.10 -0.32
C GLU A 38 2.02 -13.37 -0.27
N CYS A 39 1.19 -12.49 -0.82
CA CYS A 39 -0.24 -12.71 -0.98
C CYS A 39 -0.57 -13.48 -2.27
N LEU A 40 0.38 -13.59 -3.20
CA LEU A 40 0.19 -14.27 -4.49
C LEU A 40 0.68 -15.74 -4.45
N MET A 41 1.68 -16.04 -3.62
CA MET A 41 2.29 -17.37 -3.56
C MET A 41 3.00 -17.65 -2.23
N PRO A 42 3.13 -18.94 -1.82
CA PRO A 42 3.86 -19.32 -0.61
C PRO A 42 5.37 -19.14 -0.79
N THR A 43 5.88 -17.99 -0.36
CA THR A 43 7.28 -17.59 -0.58
C THR A 43 8.28 -18.50 0.13
N GLU A 44 7.93 -19.10 1.27
CA GLU A 44 8.79 -19.98 2.04
C GLU A 44 9.11 -21.27 1.27
N THR A 45 8.11 -21.83 0.58
CA THR A 45 8.26 -23.07 -0.21
C THR A 45 8.93 -22.77 -1.54
N MET A 46 8.53 -21.69 -2.21
CA MET A 46 9.06 -21.32 -3.54
C MET A 46 10.51 -20.82 -3.47
N SER A 47 10.92 -20.22 -2.36
CA SER A 47 12.32 -19.83 -2.15
C SER A 47 13.26 -21.01 -1.90
N GLN A 48 12.78 -22.26 -1.79
CA GLN A 48 13.65 -23.43 -1.61
C GLN A 48 14.39 -23.82 -2.89
N ASN A 49 13.90 -23.43 -4.06
CA ASN A 49 14.53 -23.75 -5.34
C ASN A 49 14.89 -22.48 -6.13
N HIS A 50 15.82 -22.62 -7.07
CA HIS A 50 16.36 -21.49 -7.83
C HIS A 50 15.30 -20.80 -8.69
N GLU A 51 14.37 -21.56 -9.26
CA GLU A 51 13.34 -21.05 -10.15
C GLU A 51 12.30 -20.19 -9.39
N GLY A 52 11.83 -20.67 -8.24
CA GLY A 52 10.91 -19.93 -7.38
C GLY A 52 11.55 -18.68 -6.78
N LYS A 53 12.82 -18.71 -6.36
CA LYS A 53 13.56 -17.49 -5.97
C LYS A 53 13.58 -16.46 -7.09
N ARG A 54 13.81 -16.91 -8.32
CA ARG A 54 13.84 -16.04 -9.49
C ARG A 54 12.46 -15.41 -9.76
N ILE A 55 11.39 -16.22 -9.74
CA ILE A 55 10.03 -15.74 -9.95
C ILE A 55 9.64 -14.70 -8.88
N ILE A 56 9.92 -14.99 -7.60
CA ILE A 56 9.67 -14.06 -6.49
C ILE A 56 10.40 -12.73 -6.75
N TYR A 57 11.69 -12.78 -7.07
CA TYR A 57 12.50 -11.58 -7.32
C TYR A 57 11.98 -10.76 -8.52
N GLU A 58 11.63 -11.42 -9.63
CA GLU A 58 11.11 -10.74 -10.82
C GLU A 58 9.77 -10.04 -10.53
N LEU A 59 8.88 -10.71 -9.78
CA LEU A 59 7.57 -10.17 -9.40
C LEU A 59 7.68 -9.03 -8.39
N GLU A 60 8.48 -9.20 -7.33
CA GLU A 60 8.77 -8.16 -6.35
C GLU A 60 9.39 -6.92 -7.02
N THR A 61 10.36 -7.12 -7.92
CA THR A 61 10.97 -6.05 -8.70
C THR A 61 9.94 -5.35 -9.59
N ALA A 62 9.02 -6.09 -10.22
CA ALA A 62 7.96 -5.51 -11.04
C ALA A 62 7.02 -4.63 -10.20
N ILE A 63 6.61 -5.09 -9.02
CA ILE A 63 5.75 -4.37 -8.09
C ILE A 63 6.45 -3.12 -7.54
N VAL A 64 7.70 -3.23 -7.09
CA VAL A 64 8.50 -2.09 -6.60
C VAL A 64 8.68 -1.04 -7.70
N ASN A 65 8.91 -1.45 -8.94
CA ASN A 65 9.02 -0.51 -10.05
C ASN A 65 7.68 0.15 -10.39
N ALA A 66 6.56 -0.58 -10.34
CA ALA A 66 5.23 -0.01 -10.51
C ALA A 66 4.91 1.01 -9.41
N LYS A 67 5.28 0.70 -8.15
CA LYS A 67 5.11 1.61 -7.00
C LYS A 67 5.77 2.97 -7.19
N LYS A 68 6.92 3.04 -7.88
CA LYS A 68 7.59 4.33 -8.16
C LYS A 68 6.69 5.32 -8.91
N LEU A 69 5.72 4.82 -9.68
CA LEU A 69 4.77 5.66 -10.40
C LEU A 69 3.76 6.35 -9.45
N PHE A 70 3.55 5.81 -8.25
CA PHE A 70 2.70 6.39 -7.20
C PHE A 70 3.44 7.39 -6.30
N LEU A 71 4.74 7.62 -6.53
CA LEU A 71 5.47 8.72 -5.91
C LEU A 71 4.98 10.08 -6.43
N ASP A 72 4.36 10.09 -7.61
CA ASP A 72 3.70 11.27 -8.15
C ASP A 72 2.50 11.66 -7.26
N THR A 73 2.57 12.89 -6.76
CA THR A 73 1.54 13.48 -5.90
C THR A 73 0.20 13.60 -6.63
N GLN A 74 0.18 13.71 -7.97
CA GLN A 74 -1.07 13.78 -8.74
C GLN A 74 -1.83 12.46 -8.71
N VAL A 75 -1.11 11.33 -8.76
CA VAL A 75 -1.70 9.99 -8.72
C VAL A 75 -2.31 9.70 -7.37
N THR A 76 -1.56 9.95 -6.30
CA THR A 76 -2.04 9.79 -4.92
C THR A 76 -3.23 10.73 -4.65
N LYS A 77 -3.16 11.97 -5.14
CA LYS A 77 -4.25 12.93 -5.02
C LYS A 77 -5.51 12.45 -5.72
N ALA A 78 -5.39 11.85 -6.91
CA ALA A 78 -6.54 11.32 -7.62
C ALA A 78 -7.27 10.20 -6.84
N ILE A 79 -6.53 9.34 -6.14
CA ILE A 79 -7.10 8.30 -5.26
C ILE A 79 -7.85 8.95 -4.09
N VAL A 80 -7.23 9.93 -3.44
CA VAL A 80 -7.83 10.63 -2.28
C VAL A 80 -9.04 11.47 -2.69
N ASP A 81 -8.97 12.19 -3.81
CA ASP A 81 -10.06 12.97 -4.38
C ASP A 81 -11.26 12.06 -4.70
N LEU A 82 -11.03 10.86 -5.25
CA LEU A 82 -12.07 9.88 -5.55
C LEU A 82 -12.80 9.40 -4.29
N MET A 83 -12.04 9.04 -3.25
CA MET A 83 -12.66 8.65 -1.97
C MET A 83 -13.43 9.80 -1.35
N SER A 84 -12.88 11.02 -1.42
CA SER A 84 -13.53 12.22 -0.90
C SER A 84 -14.81 12.55 -1.66
N SER A 85 -14.86 12.38 -2.99
CA SER A 85 -16.08 12.66 -3.77
C SER A 85 -17.21 11.69 -3.38
N VAL A 86 -16.89 10.40 -3.26
CA VAL A 86 -17.86 9.38 -2.84
C VAL A 86 -18.42 9.67 -1.43
N LEU A 87 -17.57 10.13 -0.51
CA LEU A 87 -17.98 10.46 0.87
C LEU A 87 -18.73 11.79 1.01
N GLN A 88 -18.57 12.72 0.07
CA GLN A 88 -19.30 14.00 0.07
C GLN A 88 -20.68 13.87 -0.58
N ASP A 89 -20.80 13.06 -1.61
CA ASP A 89 -22.04 12.92 -2.38
C ASP A 89 -23.14 12.18 -1.60
N SER A 90 -22.76 11.29 -0.68
CA SER A 90 -23.67 10.33 -0.06
C SER A 90 -23.64 10.38 1.48
N LYS A 91 -24.78 10.75 2.10
CA LYS A 91 -24.97 10.59 3.56
C LYS A 91 -24.98 9.12 3.99
N ILE A 92 -25.50 8.24 3.13
CA ILE A 92 -25.60 6.79 3.30
C ILE A 92 -24.90 6.19 2.07
N LEU A 93 -23.83 5.44 2.29
CA LEU A 93 -23.10 4.81 1.19
C LEU A 93 -23.91 3.64 0.63
N THR A 94 -24.02 3.61 -0.69
CA THR A 94 -24.51 2.44 -1.41
C THR A 94 -23.47 1.33 -1.42
N LEU A 95 -23.89 0.08 -1.67
CA LEU A 95 -22.97 -1.06 -1.75
C LEU A 95 -21.82 -0.85 -2.76
N PRO A 96 -22.06 -0.35 -4.00
CA PRO A 96 -20.98 -0.09 -4.95
C PRO A 96 -20.00 0.99 -4.48
N GLU A 97 -20.49 2.00 -3.76
CA GLU A 97 -19.63 3.06 -3.21
C GLU A 97 -18.75 2.56 -2.06
N CYS A 98 -19.29 1.72 -1.18
CA CYS A 98 -18.50 1.01 -0.18
C CYS A 98 -17.42 0.15 -0.82
N GLU A 99 -17.77 -0.58 -1.87
CA GLU A 99 -16.86 -1.45 -2.62
C GLU A 99 -15.71 -0.64 -3.25
N LEU A 100 -16.01 0.52 -3.85
CA LEU A 100 -15.00 1.43 -4.38
C LEU A 100 -14.07 1.99 -3.30
N ILE A 101 -14.62 2.44 -2.17
CA ILE A 101 -13.83 2.91 -1.02
C ILE A 101 -12.90 1.80 -0.52
N ASN A 102 -13.41 0.58 -0.39
CA ASN A 102 -12.62 -0.58 0.04
C ASN A 102 -11.49 -0.89 -0.95
N GLN A 103 -11.76 -0.84 -2.26
CA GLN A 103 -10.73 -1.03 -3.28
C GLN A 103 -9.65 0.06 -3.22
N CYS A 104 -10.02 1.32 -2.99
CA CYS A 104 -9.06 2.40 -2.78
C CYS A 104 -8.21 2.18 -1.51
N LEU A 105 -8.84 1.79 -0.41
CA LEU A 105 -8.14 1.48 0.85
C LEU A 105 -7.19 0.29 0.70
N LEU A 106 -7.60 -0.75 -0.02
CA LEU A 106 -6.75 -1.90 -0.32
C LEU A 106 -5.57 -1.51 -1.22
N LEU A 107 -5.78 -0.66 -2.23
CA LEU A 107 -4.70 -0.11 -3.04
C LEU A 107 -3.72 0.68 -2.16
N VAL A 108 -4.21 1.59 -1.31
CA VAL A 108 -3.36 2.35 -0.38
C VAL A 108 -2.59 1.43 0.56
N ARG A 109 -3.26 0.43 1.16
CA ARG A 109 -2.62 -0.58 2.01
C ARG A 109 -1.53 -1.32 1.24
N ASN A 110 -1.80 -1.73 0.00
CA ASN A 110 -0.84 -2.44 -0.84
C ASN A 110 0.38 -1.55 -1.16
N LEU A 111 0.16 -0.27 -1.49
CA LEU A 111 1.23 0.69 -1.74
C LEU A 111 2.12 0.90 -0.52
N LEU A 112 1.53 0.98 0.68
CA LEU A 112 2.27 1.13 1.93
C LEU A 112 2.96 -0.18 2.34
N HIS A 113 2.33 -1.33 2.11
CA HIS A 113 2.88 -2.66 2.46
C HIS A 113 4.13 -3.01 1.66
N VAL A 114 4.16 -2.64 0.37
CA VAL A 114 5.35 -2.84 -0.50
C VAL A 114 6.58 -2.08 0.03
N SER A 115 6.44 -1.19 1.03
CA SER A 115 7.58 -0.65 1.79
C SER A 115 8.04 -1.63 2.86
N SER A 116 8.81 -2.63 2.46
CA SER A 116 9.89 -3.13 3.28
C SER A 116 10.83 -3.89 2.37
N ILE A 117 11.77 -3.19 1.72
CA ILE A 117 12.93 -3.87 1.15
C ILE A 117 13.77 -4.34 2.35
N GLN A 118 13.36 -5.42 3.01
CA GLN A 118 14.27 -6.17 3.86
C GLN A 118 15.26 -6.84 2.93
N THR A 119 16.37 -6.16 2.64
CA THR A 119 17.55 -6.90 2.21
C THR A 119 17.79 -8.02 3.23
N PRO A 120 18.15 -9.24 2.82
CA PRO A 120 18.38 -10.36 3.75
C PRO A 120 19.36 -10.03 4.90
N GLN A 121 20.16 -8.98 4.77
CA GLN A 121 21.02 -8.44 5.82
C GLN A 121 20.28 -7.78 7.00
N GLN A 122 19.08 -7.22 6.79
CA GLN A 122 18.35 -6.52 7.84
C GLN A 122 17.55 -7.47 8.75
N ARG A 123 17.24 -8.68 8.27
CA ARG A 123 16.62 -9.75 9.10
C ARG A 123 17.61 -10.33 10.13
N ALA A 124 18.93 -10.12 9.95
CA ALA A 124 19.95 -10.57 10.90
C ALA A 124 20.29 -9.54 12.00
N ALA A 125 19.87 -8.29 11.86
CA ALA A 125 20.28 -7.20 12.77
C ALA A 125 19.31 -6.93 13.94
N THR A 126 18.17 -7.63 14.01
CA THR A 126 17.09 -7.32 14.98
C THR A 126 17.22 -8.05 16.34
N PHE A 127 18.37 -8.66 16.65
CA PHE A 127 18.64 -9.20 17.98
C PHE A 127 19.92 -8.60 18.58
N PRO A 128 19.87 -7.48 19.30
CA PRO A 128 20.88 -7.17 20.30
C PRO A 128 20.44 -7.81 21.63
N GLY A 129 20.80 -9.07 21.83
CA GLY A 129 20.84 -9.66 23.17
C GLY A 129 22.13 -9.22 23.88
N PRO A 130 22.11 -8.85 25.17
CA PRO A 130 23.32 -8.49 25.89
C PRO A 130 23.99 -9.78 26.38
N THR A 131 25.15 -10.13 25.83
CA THR A 131 26.08 -11.05 26.50
C THR A 131 27.44 -10.39 26.65
N ALA A 132 27.82 -10.23 27.92
CA ALA A 132 29.07 -9.66 28.37
C ALA A 132 30.24 -10.65 28.22
N SER A 133 31.45 -10.07 28.14
CA SER A 133 32.80 -10.66 28.34
C SER A 133 33.28 -11.62 27.23
N VAL A 134 34.55 -11.59 26.76
CA VAL A 134 35.82 -11.56 27.50
C VAL A 134 36.94 -10.88 26.67
N THR A 135 37.88 -10.31 27.42
CA THR A 135 39.15 -9.64 27.12
C THR A 135 40.09 -10.31 26.11
N ASN A 136 40.90 -9.50 25.40
CA ASN A 136 42.36 -9.64 25.43
C ASN A 136 43.11 -8.38 24.97
N SER A 137 44.18 -8.07 25.70
CA SER A 137 45.05 -6.90 25.56
C SER A 137 46.31 -7.23 24.74
N SER A 138 46.79 -6.28 23.93
CA SER A 138 48.21 -5.92 23.66
C SER A 138 48.26 -4.96 22.45
N ALA A 139 48.51 -3.66 22.67
CA ALA A 139 49.83 -2.99 22.75
C ALA A 139 50.34 -2.46 21.39
N ALA A 140 50.25 -1.13 21.17
CA ALA A 140 51.30 -0.25 20.64
C ALA A 140 50.71 1.11 20.20
N ALA A 141 51.37 2.19 20.62
CA ALA A 141 50.95 3.58 20.47
C ALA A 141 51.36 4.21 19.13
N THR A 142 50.53 5.11 18.59
CA THR A 142 50.85 6.54 18.31
C THR A 142 49.66 7.26 17.65
N PRO A 143 49.44 8.56 17.92
CA PRO A 143 48.34 9.34 17.36
C PRO A 143 48.78 10.09 16.09
N ASN A 144 47.86 10.34 15.14
CA ASN A 144 47.80 11.55 14.30
C ASN A 144 46.56 11.53 13.35
N LEU A 145 45.84 12.65 13.32
CA LEU A 145 44.83 13.08 12.32
C LEU A 145 45.43 14.27 11.53
N PRO A 146 44.75 14.84 10.49
CA PRO A 146 43.82 14.28 9.51
C PRO A 146 44.15 14.71 8.06
N VAL A 147 43.64 14.01 7.04
CA VAL A 147 43.11 14.54 5.75
C VAL A 147 42.94 13.41 4.74
N SER A 148 41.70 13.18 4.31
CA SER A 148 41.39 12.73 2.94
C SER A 148 39.88 12.80 2.77
N ALA A 149 39.47 13.67 1.85
CA ALA A 149 38.13 13.76 1.33
C ALA A 149 37.72 12.42 0.70
N GLY A 150 36.60 11.86 1.15
CA GLY A 150 36.08 10.57 0.72
C GLY A 150 34.57 10.52 0.87
N GLN A 151 33.89 11.26 -0.01
CA GLN A 151 32.62 10.94 -0.66
C GLN A 151 31.80 9.80 0.00
N GLN A 152 30.89 10.15 0.91
CA GLN A 152 29.75 9.30 1.30
C GLN A 152 28.45 9.93 0.75
N THR A 153 28.23 9.70 -0.54
CA THR A 153 26.95 9.97 -1.21
C THR A 153 26.36 8.61 -1.60
N GLY A 154 25.30 8.15 -0.93
CA GLY A 154 24.58 6.96 -1.44
C GLY A 154 23.60 6.20 -0.53
N ALA A 155 23.41 6.55 0.75
CA ALA A 155 22.52 5.76 1.63
C ALA A 155 21.20 6.45 2.03
N ASN A 156 21.06 7.76 1.81
CA ASN A 156 19.96 8.53 2.40
C ASN A 156 18.76 8.78 1.45
N THR A 157 18.89 8.44 0.16
CA THR A 157 17.81 8.68 -0.83
C THR A 157 16.74 7.59 -0.82
N SER A 158 17.06 6.36 -0.41
CA SER A 158 16.09 5.27 -0.33
C SER A 158 15.08 5.48 0.80
N VAL A 159 15.55 5.93 1.97
CA VAL A 159 14.71 6.20 3.15
C VAL A 159 13.68 7.29 2.86
N LEU A 160 14.05 8.33 2.09
CA LEU A 160 13.11 9.39 1.69
C LEU A 160 12.00 8.90 0.75
N THR A 161 12.23 7.84 -0.03
CA THR A 161 11.23 7.32 -0.99
C THR A 161 10.21 6.37 -0.39
N GLU A 162 10.53 5.65 0.69
CA GLU A 162 9.58 4.71 1.32
C GLU A 162 8.43 5.45 2.01
N ASP A 163 8.73 6.60 2.63
CA ASP A 163 7.72 7.39 3.34
C ASP A 163 7.02 8.41 2.43
N GLN A 164 7.53 8.68 1.22
CA GLN A 164 6.99 9.72 0.34
C GLN A 164 5.51 9.51 0.00
N ILE A 165 5.08 8.26 -0.23
CA ILE A 165 3.67 7.96 -0.50
C ILE A 165 2.82 8.28 0.73
N MET A 166 3.30 7.93 1.93
CA MET A 166 2.63 8.27 3.18
C MET A 166 2.52 9.79 3.33
N TRP A 167 3.61 10.54 3.14
CA TRP A 167 3.61 11.99 3.17
C TRP A 167 2.63 12.60 2.15
N ASN A 168 2.60 12.09 0.91
CA ASN A 168 1.66 12.53 -0.12
C ASN A 168 0.20 12.35 0.34
N LEU A 169 -0.14 11.17 0.87
CA LEU A 169 -1.50 10.86 1.34
C LEU A 169 -1.94 11.79 2.47
N PHE A 170 -1.07 12.04 3.46
CA PHE A 170 -1.36 12.97 4.55
C PHE A 170 -1.48 14.42 4.07
N ALA A 171 -0.63 14.85 3.14
CA ALA A 171 -0.73 16.18 2.53
C ALA A 171 -2.08 16.38 1.80
N GLN A 172 -2.68 15.30 1.31
CA GLN A 172 -3.96 15.29 0.59
C GLN A 172 -5.18 15.08 1.50
N ARG A 173 -5.01 15.08 2.82
CA ARG A 173 -6.09 14.87 3.81
C ARG A 173 -6.67 13.45 3.86
N PHE A 174 -5.87 12.44 3.53
CA PHE A 174 -6.28 11.04 3.70
C PHE A 174 -6.64 10.71 5.17
N ASP A 175 -6.01 11.36 6.14
CA ASP A 175 -6.33 11.27 7.57
C ASP A 175 -7.78 11.68 7.87
N ASN A 176 -8.27 12.76 7.27
CA ASN A 176 -9.67 13.18 7.43
C ASN A 176 -10.64 12.12 6.89
N ILE A 177 -10.31 11.49 5.76
CA ILE A 177 -11.10 10.39 5.18
C ILE A 177 -11.15 9.20 6.13
N LEU A 178 -10.00 8.80 6.68
CA LEU A 178 -9.94 7.70 7.65
C LEU A 178 -10.76 8.02 8.90
N ILE A 179 -10.64 9.24 9.46
CA ILE A 179 -11.42 9.67 10.62
C ILE A 179 -12.92 9.66 10.28
N GLN A 180 -13.29 10.17 9.11
CA GLN A 180 -14.68 10.17 8.66
C GLN A 180 -15.22 8.74 8.57
N LEU A 181 -14.48 7.81 7.97
CA LEU A 181 -14.89 6.40 7.88
C LEU A 181 -14.99 5.70 9.25
N LEU A 182 -14.10 6.02 10.19
CA LEU A 182 -14.10 5.44 11.53
C LEU A 182 -15.16 6.03 12.47
N THR A 183 -15.55 7.29 12.25
CA THR A 183 -16.53 8.00 13.08
C THR A 183 -17.94 7.97 12.49
N CYS A 184 -18.07 7.85 11.17
CA CYS A 184 -19.34 7.60 10.53
C CYS A 184 -19.73 6.13 10.74
N ASN A 185 -20.73 5.88 11.58
CA ASN A 185 -21.56 4.68 11.48
C ASN A 185 -22.38 4.77 10.18
N GLN A 186 -21.71 4.70 9.04
CA GLN A 186 -22.35 4.82 7.74
C GLN A 186 -23.20 3.57 7.58
N GLN A 187 -24.51 3.72 7.81
CA GLN A 187 -25.45 2.63 7.66
C GLN A 187 -25.33 2.17 6.21
N VAL A 188 -24.78 0.99 5.98
CA VAL A 188 -24.85 0.36 4.66
C VAL A 188 -26.33 0.34 4.34
N GLY A 189 -26.72 1.08 3.30
CA GLY A 189 -28.11 1.17 2.88
C GLY A 189 -28.56 -0.20 2.40
N THR A 190 -28.90 -1.09 3.33
CA THR A 190 -29.61 -2.32 3.03
C THR A 190 -31.00 -1.89 2.63
N GLY A 191 -31.15 -1.53 1.35
CA GLY A 191 -32.40 -1.63 0.60
C GLY A 191 -32.84 -3.09 0.39
N LEU A 192 -32.47 -3.99 1.31
CA LEU A 192 -33.20 -5.22 1.59
C LEU A 192 -34.14 -4.91 2.74
N HIS A 193 -35.16 -4.11 2.44
CA HIS A 193 -36.47 -4.42 2.97
C HIS A 193 -36.74 -5.85 2.50
N LEU A 194 -36.43 -6.84 3.35
CA LEU A 194 -37.10 -8.12 3.27
C LEU A 194 -38.58 -7.76 3.12
N PRO A 195 -39.25 -8.14 2.02
CA PRO A 195 -40.64 -7.82 1.87
C PRO A 195 -41.36 -8.35 3.11
N GLU A 196 -42.08 -7.46 3.81
CA GLU A 196 -43.03 -7.79 4.89
C GLU A 196 -44.01 -8.92 4.52
N ALA A 197 -44.02 -9.38 3.27
CA ALA A 197 -44.66 -10.60 2.80
C ALA A 197 -44.17 -11.89 3.50
N GLU A 198 -42.91 -11.98 3.95
CA GLU A 198 -42.40 -13.19 4.65
C GLU A 198 -42.61 -13.15 6.18
N LEU A 199 -42.95 -11.99 6.75
CA LEU A 199 -43.31 -11.91 8.19
C LEU A 199 -44.80 -12.22 8.44
N GLN A 200 -45.64 -12.14 7.40
CA GLN A 200 -47.07 -12.47 7.48
C GLN A 200 -47.36 -13.97 7.31
N THR A 201 -46.47 -14.74 6.67
CA THR A 201 -46.62 -16.20 6.51
C THR A 201 -46.41 -16.99 7.81
N TRP A 202 -45.86 -16.38 8.86
CA TRP A 202 -45.68 -17.02 10.19
C TRP A 202 -46.66 -16.55 11.27
N LYS A 203 -47.60 -15.64 10.95
CA LYS A 203 -48.64 -15.17 11.89
C LYS A 203 -50.07 -15.57 11.51
N GLY A 204 -50.26 -16.28 10.40
CA GLY A 204 -51.54 -16.81 9.95
C GLY A 204 -51.61 -18.33 10.05
N GLY A 205 -51.81 -18.85 11.26
CA GLY A 205 -52.09 -20.25 11.53
C GLY A 205 -53.04 -20.36 12.71
N GLY A 206 -54.32 -20.07 12.45
CA GLY A 206 -55.43 -20.57 13.27
C GLY A 206 -55.87 -21.93 12.76
#